data_AF-A0A4D4LHT7-F1
#
_entry.id   AF-A0A4D4LHT7-F1
#
_cell.length_a   1.000
_cell.length_b   1.000
_cell.length_c   1.000
_cell.angle_alpha   90.00
_cell.angle_beta   90.00
_cell.angle_gamma   90.00
#
_symmetry.space_group_name_H-M   'P 1'
#
loop_
_entity.id
_entity.type
_entity.pdbx_description
1 polymer ?
#
loop_
_entity_poly.entity_id
_entity_poly.type
_entity_poly.pdbx_seq_one_letter_code
_entity_poly.pdbx_strand_id
1 'polypeptide(L)'
;MGRVTERRRVIRIRDGAVSTRPDTLVAEEPLEIRLNGKPLAITMRTPGDDFALAAGFLVSEGVLGRADELANIVYCAGATPGEDPTPTTWWT
;
A
#
# COMPACT_ATOMS: atom_id res chain seq x y z
N MET A 1 1.00 -5.14 11.10
CA MET A 1 2.19 -4.96 10.22
C MET A 1 2.08 -6.01 9.12
N GLY A 2 1.86 -5.58 7.88
CA GLY A 2 1.55 -6.46 6.75
C GLY A 2 2.74 -7.34 6.34
N ARG A 3 2.47 -8.43 5.60
CA ARG A 3 3.49 -9.39 5.20
C ARG A 3 4.16 -8.92 3.91
N VAL A 4 5.45 -8.56 3.95
CA VAL A 4 6.23 -8.03 2.80
C VAL A 4 6.26 -8.96 1.58
N THR A 5 6.23 -10.28 1.80
CA THR A 5 6.29 -11.28 0.73
C THR A 5 5.32 -12.43 0.95
N GLU A 6 4.77 -12.99 -0.12
CA GLU A 6 3.88 -14.15 -0.08
C GLU A 6 4.43 -15.32 -0.92
N ARG A 7 4.17 -16.55 -0.48
CA ARG A 7 4.52 -17.77 -1.21
C ARG A 7 3.33 -18.21 -2.07
N ARG A 8 3.44 -18.11 -3.39
CA ARG A 8 2.38 -18.53 -4.33
C ARG A 8 2.86 -19.68 -5.20
N ARG A 9 1.98 -20.67 -5.41
CA ARG A 9 2.26 -21.80 -6.31
C ARG A 9 2.15 -21.31 -7.76
N VAL A 10 3.22 -21.45 -8.53
CA VAL A 10 3.28 -21.04 -9.94
C VAL A 10 3.56 -22.25 -10.84
N ILE A 11 3.14 -22.14 -12.09
CA ILE A 11 3.51 -23.06 -13.16
C ILE A 11 4.75 -22.49 -13.84
N ARG A 12 5.79 -23.31 -14.01
CA ARG A 12 7.02 -22.96 -14.72
C ARG A 12 7.15 -23.85 -15.95
N ILE A 13 7.25 -23.21 -17.11
CA ILE A 13 7.41 -23.86 -18.42
C ILE A 13 8.83 -23.57 -18.91
N ARG A 14 9.62 -24.62 -19.21
CA ARG A 14 10.98 -24.52 -19.74
C ARG A 14 11.23 -25.67 -20.72
N ASP A 15 11.69 -25.37 -21.92
CA ASP A 15 12.03 -26.37 -22.95
C ASP A 15 10.92 -27.42 -23.19
N GLY A 16 9.65 -26.97 -23.15
CA GLY A 16 8.47 -27.84 -23.28
C GLY A 16 8.13 -28.65 -22.01
N ALA A 17 8.97 -28.66 -20.99
CA ALA A 17 8.67 -29.27 -19.69
C ALA A 17 7.88 -28.31 -18.79
N VAL A 18 6.81 -28.83 -18.18
CA VAL A 18 5.95 -28.10 -17.24
C VAL A 18 6.17 -28.62 -15.82
N SER A 19 6.39 -27.71 -14.89
CA SER A 19 6.57 -28.03 -13.47
C SER A 19 5.83 -27.04 -12.58
N THR A 20 5.50 -27.45 -11.36
CA THR A 20 4.81 -26.61 -10.38
C THR A 20 5.70 -26.44 -9.15
N ARG A 21 5.96 -25.19 -8.76
CA ARG A 21 6.81 -24.87 -7.60
C ARG A 21 6.29 -23.59 -6.93
N PRO A 22 6.44 -23.44 -5.60
CA PRO A 22 6.12 -22.17 -4.97
C PRO A 22 7.23 -21.13 -5.22
N ASP A 23 6.81 -19.95 -5.65
CA ASP A 23 7.62 -18.75 -5.80
C ASP A 23 7.34 -17.74 -4.68
N THR A 24 8.26 -16.81 -4.49
CA THR A 24 8.13 -15.74 -3.50
C THR A 24 7.80 -14.44 -4.24
N LEU A 25 6.61 -13.91 -4.00
CA LEU A 25 6.13 -12.67 -4.60
C LEU A 25 6.14 -11.55 -3.56
N VAL A 26 6.34 -10.31 -4.01
CA VAL A 26 6.17 -9.13 -3.16
C VAL A 26 4.68 -8.91 -2.92
N ALA A 27 4.31 -8.54 -1.70
CA ALA A 27 2.95 -8.13 -1.39
C ALA A 27 2.74 -6.66 -1.76
N GLU A 28 1.55 -6.35 -2.27
CA GLU A 28 1.10 -4.98 -2.49
C GLU A 28 -0.23 -4.77 -1.78
N GLU A 29 -0.32 -3.69 -1.03
CA GLU A 29 -1.53 -3.26 -0.34
C GLU A 29 -1.81 -1.79 -0.68
N PRO A 30 -3.08 -1.39 -0.85
CA PRO A 30 -3.40 0.01 -1.03
C PRO A 30 -3.12 0.80 0.25
N LEU A 31 -2.53 1.97 0.11
CA LEU A 31 -2.40 2.98 1.15
C LEU A 31 -3.15 4.24 0.72
N GLU A 32 -4.18 4.62 1.47
CA GLU A 32 -4.82 5.92 1.34
C GLU A 32 -4.06 6.96 2.16
N ILE A 33 -3.59 8.01 1.50
CA ILE A 33 -2.99 9.19 2.13
C ILE A 33 -4.08 10.24 2.28
N ARG A 34 -4.27 10.71 3.52
CA ARG A 34 -5.24 11.75 3.85
C ARG A 34 -4.53 12.96 4.44
N LEU A 35 -4.87 14.14 3.96
CA LEU A 35 -4.38 15.41 4.50
C LEU A 35 -5.48 16.09 5.31
N ASN A 36 -5.24 16.32 6.60
CA ASN A 36 -6.24 16.90 7.51
C ASN A 36 -7.60 16.19 7.45
N GLY A 37 -7.57 14.85 7.37
CA GLY A 37 -8.77 14.00 7.29
C GLY A 37 -9.41 13.91 5.91
N LYS A 38 -8.95 14.65 4.89
CA LYS A 38 -9.47 14.59 3.51
C LYS A 38 -8.62 13.65 2.66
N PRO A 39 -9.22 12.75 1.85
CA PRO A 39 -8.47 11.92 0.91
C PRO A 39 -7.65 12.77 -0.05
N LEU A 40 -6.37 12.44 -0.22
CA LEU A 40 -5.48 13.08 -1.17
C LEU A 40 -5.14 12.14 -2.33
N ALA A 41 -4.72 10.91 -2.01
CA ALA A 41 -4.34 9.92 -3.00
C ALA A 41 -4.46 8.50 -2.42
N ILE A 42 -4.59 7.52 -3.32
CA ILE A 42 -4.44 6.10 -3.01
C ILE A 42 -3.26 5.61 -3.86
N THR A 43 -2.30 4.93 -3.23
CA THR A 43 -1.17 4.32 -3.93
C THR A 43 -0.99 2.87 -3.51
N MET A 44 -0.41 2.06 -4.39
CA MET A 44 0.01 0.71 -4.04
C MET A 44 1.37 0.77 -3.35
N ARG A 45 1.55 -0.06 -2.32
CA ARG A 45 2.83 -0.14 -1.62
C ARG A 45 3.13 -1.55 -1.12
N THR A 46 4.41 -1.82 -0.94
CA THR A 46 4.83 -2.95 -0.11
C THR A 46 4.69 -2.59 1.38
N PRO A 47 4.05 -3.42 2.20
CA PRO A 47 3.83 -3.09 3.61
C PRO A 47 5.13 -2.93 4.41
N GLY A 48 5.20 -1.92 5.30
CA GLY A 48 6.32 -1.69 6.20
C GLY A 48 6.50 -0.22 6.58
N ASP A 49 6.80 0.62 5.60
CA ASP A 49 7.30 1.99 5.82
C ASP A 49 6.26 3.08 5.45
N ASP A 50 5.03 2.95 5.95
CA ASP A 50 3.90 3.85 5.62
C ASP A 50 4.20 5.33 5.84
N PHE A 51 4.75 5.66 7.02
CA PHE A 51 4.96 7.05 7.38
C PHE A 51 6.03 7.71 6.53
N ALA A 52 7.11 6.98 6.23
CA ALA A 52 8.15 7.46 5.35
C ALA A 52 7.63 7.61 3.91
N LEU A 53 6.84 6.65 3.42
CA LEU A 53 6.20 6.72 2.12
C LEU A 53 5.24 7.91 2.02
N ALA A 54 4.37 8.11 3.00
CA ALA A 54 3.41 9.22 3.02
C ALA A 54 4.13 10.58 3.06
N ALA A 55 5.13 10.73 3.93
CA ALA A 55 5.93 11.97 3.98
C ALA A 55 6.65 12.24 2.66
N GLY A 56 7.31 11.21 2.09
CA GLY A 56 8.02 11.31 0.82
C GLY A 56 7.08 11.61 -0.36
N PHE A 57 5.87 11.05 -0.36
CA PHE A 57 4.83 11.36 -1.34
C PHE A 57 4.45 12.84 -1.29
N LEU A 58 4.18 13.39 -0.10
CA LEU A 58 3.82 14.80 0.04
C LEU A 58 4.93 15.75 -0.41
N VAL A 59 6.20 15.39 -0.19
CA VAL A 59 7.35 16.16 -0.71
C VAL A 59 7.43 16.06 -2.24
N SER A 60 7.26 14.85 -2.79
CA SER A 60 7.39 14.60 -4.23
C SER A 60 6.28 15.29 -5.05
N GLU A 61 5.08 15.37 -4.49
CA GLU A 61 3.93 16.08 -5.09
C GLU A 61 3.95 17.60 -4.80
N GLY A 62 4.96 18.11 -4.09
CA GLY A 62 5.09 19.54 -3.77
C GLY A 62 4.09 20.06 -2.74
N VAL A 63 3.45 19.17 -1.98
CA VAL A 63 2.53 19.53 -0.88
C VAL A 63 3.31 20.06 0.33
N LEU A 64 4.49 19.48 0.61
CA LEU A 64 5.40 19.94 1.64
C LEU A 64 6.71 20.44 1.01
N GLY A 65 7.11 21.67 1.35
CA GLY A 65 8.37 22.26 0.91
C GLY A 65 9.47 22.26 1.98
N ARG A 66 9.11 22.10 3.26
CA ARG A 66 10.03 22.11 4.40
C ARG A 66 9.54 21.21 5.52
N ALA A 67 10.47 20.70 6.33
CA ALA A 67 10.18 19.67 7.34
C ALA A 67 9.22 20.15 8.45
N ASP A 68 9.26 21.44 8.79
CA ASP A 68 8.41 22.07 9.81
C ASP A 68 6.94 22.27 9.37
N GLU A 69 6.62 22.07 8.08
CA GLU A 69 5.23 22.01 7.61
C GLU A 69 4.52 20.71 8.02
N LEU A 70 5.28 19.67 8.39
CA LEU A 70 4.74 18.40 8.84
C LEU A 70 4.60 18.37 10.37
N ALA A 71 3.38 18.57 10.87
CA ALA A 71 3.13 18.54 12.31
C ALA A 71 3.04 17.12 12.90
N ASN A 72 2.37 16.20 12.22
CA ASN A 72 2.13 14.84 12.71
C ASN A 72 1.71 13.90 11.56
N ILE A 73 2.02 12.61 11.66
CA ILE A 73 1.49 11.54 10.81
C ILE A 73 0.98 10.42 11.71
N VAL A 74 -0.28 10.02 11.50
CA VAL A 74 -0.92 8.96 12.28
C VAL A 74 -1.71 8.05 11.36
N TYR A 75 -1.85 6.78 11.74
CA TYR A 75 -2.86 5.94 11.12
C TYR A 75 -4.25 6.45 11.48
N CYS A 76 -5.15 6.49 10.50
CA CYS A 76 -6.56 6.73 10.77
C CYS A 76 -7.11 5.55 11.58
N ALA A 77 -7.59 5.81 12.80
CA ALA A 77 -8.34 4.82 13.55
C ALA A 77 -9.63 4.51 12.78
N GLY A 78 -9.73 3.32 12.19
CA GLY A 78 -10.94 2.91 11.44
C GLY A 78 -10.69 1.98 10.25
N ALA A 79 -9.45 1.81 9.77
CA ALA A 79 -9.17 0.81 8.75
C ALA A 79 -8.97 -0.57 9.40
N THR A 80 -10.05 -1.29 9.67
CA THR A 80 -9.99 -2.69 10.08
C THR A 80 -9.41 -3.54 8.93
N PRO A 81 -8.30 -4.28 9.12
CA PRO A 81 -7.80 -5.20 8.11
C PRO A 81 -8.84 -6.31 7.90
N GLY A 82 -9.42 -6.40 6.71
CA GLY A 82 -10.37 -7.45 6.34
C GLY A 82 -11.79 -6.99 6.04
N GLU A 83 -12.08 -5.69 6.04
CA GLU A 83 -13.28 -5.18 5.38
C GLU A 83 -12.94 -4.95 3.90
N ASP A 84 -13.41 -5.85 3.04
CA ASP A 84 -13.41 -5.61 1.60
C ASP A 84 -14.15 -4.29 1.35
N PRO A 85 -13.55 -3.27 0.70
CA PRO A 85 -14.29 -2.09 0.31
C PRO A 85 -15.31 -2.53 -0.74
N THR A 86 -16.55 -2.77 -0.32
CA THR A 86 -17.64 -2.99 -1.28
C THR A 86 -17.66 -1.78 -2.22
N PRO A 87 -17.78 -1.98 -3.55
CA PRO A 87 -17.68 -0.89 -4.53
C PRO A 87 -18.77 0.20 -4.34
N THR A 88 -19.75 -0.03 -3.47
CA THR A 88 -20.81 0.90 -3.08
C THR A 88 -20.42 1.91 -2.00
N THR A 89 -19.33 1.73 -1.24
CA THR A 89 -18.97 2.67 -0.14
C THR A 89 -18.23 3.92 -0.63
N TRP A 90 -17.90 4.01 -1.92
CA TRP A 90 -17.20 5.16 -2.51
C TRP A 90 -18.13 6.31 -2.93
N TRP A 91 -19.46 6.15 -2.85
CA TRP A 91 -20.43 7.11 -3.43
C TRP A 91 -21.62 7.48 -2.53
N THR A 92 -21.55 7.29 -1.22
CA THR A 92 -22.53 7.84 -0.27
C THR A 92 -21.89 8.42 0.96
#